data_AF-A0A2T4WLC1-F1
#
_entry.id   AF-A0A2T4WLC1-F1
#
_cell.length_a   1.000
_cell.length_b   1.000
_cell.length_c   1.000
_cell.angle_alpha   90.00
_cell.angle_beta   90.00
_cell.angle_gamma   90.00
#
_symmetry.space_group_name_H-M   'P 1'
#
loop_
_entity.id
_entity.type
_entity.pdbx_description
1 polymer ?
#
loop_
_entity_poly.entity_id
_entity_poly.type
_entity_poly.pdbx_seq_one_letter_code
_entity_poly.pdbx_strand_id
1 'polypeptide(L)'
;MAKEVSALIKLQVKGGAANPSPPVGPALGAKGVNIMEFCKQFNARTQDKAGKVLPVVITVFSDKSFDFIIKTPPAAVQLMEASKLKKGSPQSNLQKVGKVSWEQVRAIAEDKMSDLNAFTMESAMSMIAGTARSMGLTITGPKPF
;
A
#
# COMPACT_ATOMS: atom_id res chain seq x y z
N MET A 1 22.51 18.50 0.44
CA MET A 1 23.62 17.53 0.55
C MET A 1 23.01 16.22 0.98
N ALA A 2 23.10 15.17 0.16
CA ALA A 2 22.45 13.89 0.47
C ALA A 2 23.25 13.17 1.56
N LYS A 3 22.63 12.94 2.72
CA LYS A 3 23.21 12.11 3.78
C LYS A 3 23.45 10.70 3.21
N GLU A 4 24.59 10.09 3.53
CA GLU A 4 24.89 8.71 3.10
C GLU A 4 23.85 7.73 3.65
N VAL A 5 23.22 6.99 2.74
CA VAL A 5 22.22 5.96 3.05
C VAL A 5 22.95 4.68 3.43
N SER A 6 22.77 4.25 4.68
CA SER A 6 23.34 3.00 5.19
C SER A 6 22.50 1.79 4.80
N ALA A 7 21.16 1.90 4.88
CA ALA A 7 20.25 0.83 4.52
C ALA A 7 18.87 1.34 4.10
N LEU A 8 18.23 0.60 3.19
CA LEU A 8 16.83 0.77 2.81
C LEU A 8 16.03 -0.44 3.29
N ILE A 9 15.00 -0.21 4.09
CA ILE A 9 14.13 -1.25 4.64
C ILE A 9 12.72 -1.02 4.08
N LYS A 10 12.10 -2.06 3.53
CA LYS A 10 10.73 -2.02 3.01
C LYS A 10 9.86 -2.93 3.88
N LEU A 11 8.86 -2.36 4.55
CA LEU A 11 7.94 -3.09 5.43
C LEU A 11 6.50 -2.83 5.04
N GLN A 12 5.62 -3.77 5.37
CA GLN A 12 4.18 -3.61 5.27
C GLN A 12 3.60 -3.57 6.69
N VAL A 13 2.98 -2.46 7.05
CA VAL A 13 2.46 -2.23 8.40
C VAL A 13 1.00 -1.81 8.32
N LYS A 14 0.17 -2.30 9.23
CA LYS A 14 -1.23 -1.86 9.33
C LYS A 14 -1.29 -0.46 9.93
N GLY A 15 -1.96 0.47 9.24
CA GLY A 15 -2.15 1.84 9.69
C GLY A 15 -2.83 1.91 11.05
N GLY A 16 -2.35 2.81 11.91
CA GLY A 16 -2.86 3.00 13.28
C GLY A 16 -2.55 1.87 14.27
N ALA A 17 -1.89 0.79 13.84
CA ALA A 17 -1.59 -0.38 14.66
C ALA A 17 -0.13 -0.86 14.51
N ALA A 18 0.82 0.07 14.33
CA ALA A 18 2.23 -0.29 14.41
C ALA A 18 2.57 -0.70 15.84
N ASN A 19 2.97 -1.97 15.99
CA ASN A 19 3.45 -2.53 17.25
C ASN A 19 4.92 -2.97 17.10
N PRO A 20 5.71 -2.95 18.18
CA PRO A 20 7.09 -3.43 18.17
C PRO A 20 7.21 -4.97 18.06
N SER A 21 6.13 -5.65 17.70
CA SER A 21 6.03 -7.11 17.65
C SER A 21 6.87 -7.70 16.51
N PRO A 22 7.06 -9.04 16.44
CA PRO A 22 8.02 -9.73 15.56
C PRO A 22 8.08 -9.36 14.08
N PRO A 23 7.03 -8.85 13.39
CA PRO A 23 7.21 -8.42 11.99
C PRO A 23 7.97 -7.09 11.83
N VAL A 24 7.94 -6.19 12.82
CA VAL A 24 8.51 -4.83 12.72
C VAL A 24 9.74 -4.69 13.62
N GLY A 25 9.69 -5.22 14.85
CA GLY A 25 10.75 -5.07 15.85
C GLY A 25 12.10 -5.63 15.42
N PRO A 26 12.20 -6.92 15.05
CA PRO A 26 13.44 -7.54 14.57
C PRO A 26 14.00 -6.89 13.30
N ALA A 27 13.14 -6.55 12.34
CA ALA A 27 13.55 -5.99 11.05
C ALA A 27 14.17 -4.59 11.18
N LEU A 28 13.64 -3.76 12.09
CA LEU A 28 14.14 -2.41 12.37
C LEU A 28 15.27 -2.40 13.41
N GLY A 29 15.16 -3.24 14.44
CA GLY A 29 16.16 -3.36 15.50
C GLY A 29 17.52 -3.86 14.99
N ALA A 30 17.52 -4.81 14.05
CA ALA A 30 18.75 -5.30 13.42
C ALA A 30 19.54 -4.22 12.65
N LYS A 31 18.90 -3.09 12.32
CA LYS A 31 19.49 -1.96 11.59
C LYS A 31 19.67 -0.72 12.47
N GLY A 32 19.45 -0.83 13.78
CA GLY A 32 19.71 0.25 14.75
C GLY A 32 18.68 1.38 14.73
N VAL A 33 17.48 1.16 14.18
CA VAL A 33 16.40 2.16 14.14
C VAL A 33 15.63 2.17 15.46
N ASN A 34 15.25 3.35 15.94
CA ASN A 34 14.43 3.50 17.15
C ASN A 34 12.97 3.05 16.89
N ILE A 35 12.66 1.81 17.28
CA ILE A 35 11.37 1.15 17.01
C ILE A 35 10.20 1.92 17.65
N MET A 36 10.36 2.42 18.88
CA MET A 36 9.28 3.12 19.59
C MET A 36 8.94 4.46 18.93
N GLU A 37 9.96 5.17 18.47
CA GLU A 37 9.80 6.45 17.80
C GLU A 37 9.18 6.29 16.42
N PHE A 38 9.61 5.27 15.66
CA PHE A 38 8.95 4.89 14.42
C PHE A 38 7.48 4.55 14.62
N CYS A 39 7.14 3.71 15.60
CA CYS A 39 5.74 3.33 15.86
C CYS A 39 4.87 4.56 16.21
N LYS A 40 5.38 5.51 17.01
CA LYS A 40 4.65 6.75 17.34
C LYS A 40 4.43 7.63 16.11
N GLN A 41 5.48 7.92 15.36
CA GLN A 41 5.39 8.78 14.18
C GLN A 41 4.54 8.14 13.07
N PHE A 42 4.68 6.82 12.88
CA PHE A 42 3.86 6.07 11.92
C PHE A 42 2.38 6.07 12.33
N ASN A 43 2.06 5.80 13.60
CA ASN A 43 0.66 5.81 14.05
C ASN A 43 0.04 7.20 13.93
N ALA A 44 0.77 8.28 14.27
CA ALA A 44 0.30 9.65 14.09
C ALA A 44 -0.01 9.99 12.62
N ARG A 45 0.88 9.62 11.69
CA ARG A 45 0.69 9.85 10.24
C ARG A 45 -0.34 8.92 9.59
N THR A 46 -0.73 7.84 10.25
CA THR A 46 -1.64 6.81 9.70
C THR A 46 -2.98 6.71 10.43
N GLN A 47 -3.29 7.68 11.31
CA GLN A 47 -4.60 7.77 11.96
C GLN A 47 -5.75 7.81 10.95
N ASP A 48 -5.60 8.56 9.86
CA ASP A 48 -6.62 8.69 8.81
C ASP A 48 -6.84 7.41 7.99
N LYS A 49 -5.88 6.47 8.07
CA LYS A 49 -5.87 5.21 7.30
C LYS A 49 -5.82 3.99 8.22
N ALA A 50 -6.45 4.09 9.39
CA ALA A 50 -6.50 3.03 10.38
C ALA A 50 -7.03 1.72 9.78
N GLY A 51 -6.30 0.62 10.01
CA GLY A 51 -6.69 -0.73 9.56
C GLY A 51 -6.22 -1.13 8.16
N LYS A 52 -5.82 -0.18 7.29
CA LYS A 52 -5.30 -0.49 5.96
C LYS A 52 -3.83 -0.89 6.01
N VAL A 53 -3.41 -1.86 5.19
CA VAL A 53 -1.99 -2.24 5.08
C VAL A 53 -1.27 -1.18 4.24
N LEU A 54 -0.32 -0.47 4.84
CA LEU A 54 0.45 0.59 4.22
C LEU A 54 1.91 0.12 4.03
N PRO A 55 2.45 0.19 2.81
CA PRO A 55 3.86 -0.05 2.58
C PRO A 55 4.66 1.17 3.06
N VAL A 56 5.73 0.92 3.80
CA VAL A 56 6.64 1.95 4.29
C VAL A 56 8.05 1.66 3.79
N VAL A 57 8.69 2.68 3.23
CA VAL A 57 10.10 2.65 2.88
C VAL A 57 10.84 3.46 3.92
N ILE A 58 11.73 2.82 4.66
CA ILE A 58 12.52 3.41 5.73
C ILE A 58 13.96 3.49 5.24
N THR A 59 14.48 4.70 5.23
CA THR A 59 15.85 5.02 4.87
C THR A 59 16.63 5.26 6.16
N VAL A 60 17.64 4.44 6.40
CA VAL A 60 18.53 4.56 7.56
C VAL A 60 19.83 5.21 7.10
N PHE A 61 20.21 6.28 7.77
CA PHE A 61 21.44 7.02 7.51
C PHE A 61 22.57 6.55 8.44
N SER A 62 23.82 6.84 8.07
CA SER A 62 25.01 6.44 8.83
C SER A 62 25.08 7.02 10.26
N ASP A 63 24.38 8.13 10.52
CA ASP A 63 24.25 8.79 11.84
C ASP A 63 23.19 8.12 12.74
N LYS A 64 22.63 6.97 12.33
CA LYS A 64 21.49 6.28 12.97
C LYS A 64 20.18 7.09 12.95
N SER A 65 20.15 8.22 12.22
CA SER A 65 18.88 8.86 11.90
C SER A 65 18.14 8.03 10.85
N PHE A 66 16.81 8.10 10.90
CA PHE A 66 15.96 7.41 9.94
C PHE A 66 14.94 8.39 9.38
N ASP A 67 14.63 8.22 8.10
CA ASP A 67 13.49 8.87 7.46
C ASP A 67 12.59 7.78 6.89
N PHE A 68 11.29 8.02 6.83
CA PHE A 68 10.36 7.05 6.29
C PHE A 68 9.27 7.71 5.46
N ILE A 69 9.01 7.08 4.32
CA ILE A 69 7.97 7.47 3.38
C ILE A 69 6.88 6.42 3.46
N ILE A 70 5.67 6.85 3.87
CA ILE A 70 4.47 6.03 3.86
C ILE A 70 3.89 6.13 2.45
N LYS A 71 3.76 4.99 1.78
CA LYS A 71 3.05 4.89 0.51
C LYS A 71 1.57 4.61 0.74
N THR A 72 0.78 4.89 -0.28
CA THR A 72 -0.63 4.51 -0.38
C THR A 72 -0.78 2.99 -0.29
N PRO A 73 -1.93 2.52 0.23
CA PRO A 73 -2.20 1.10 0.34
C PRO A 73 -2.11 0.42 -1.03
N PRO A 74 -1.74 -0.87 -1.09
CA PRO A 74 -1.72 -1.62 -2.34
C PRO A 74 -3.11 -1.61 -2.98
N ALA A 75 -3.16 -1.45 -4.30
CA ALA A 75 -4.41 -1.48 -5.06
C ALA A 75 -5.19 -2.78 -4.78
N ALA A 76 -4.48 -3.89 -4.57
CA ALA A 76 -5.08 -5.17 -4.21
C ALA A 76 -5.91 -5.11 -2.91
N VAL A 77 -5.42 -4.41 -1.88
CA VAL A 77 -6.13 -4.28 -0.60
C VAL A 77 -7.36 -3.38 -0.76
N GLN A 78 -7.22 -2.26 -1.46
CA GLN A 78 -8.34 -1.35 -1.75
C GLN A 78 -9.42 -2.03 -2.60
N LEU A 79 -9.03 -2.86 -3.59
CA LEU A 79 -9.96 -3.63 -4.42
C LEU A 79 -10.66 -4.75 -3.63
N MET A 80 -9.96 -5.40 -2.69
CA MET A 80 -10.57 -6.38 -1.79
C MET A 80 -11.60 -5.74 -0.84
N GLU A 81 -11.29 -4.56 -0.29
CA GLU A 81 -12.22 -3.77 0.51
C GLU A 81 -13.45 -3.36 -0.32
N ALA A 82 -13.25 -2.84 -1.53
CA ALA A 82 -14.32 -2.42 -2.42
C ALA A 82 -15.24 -3.58 -2.86
N SER A 83 -14.69 -4.78 -3.04
CA SER A 83 -15.44 -6.00 -3.37
C SER A 83 -15.93 -6.78 -2.15
N LYS A 84 -15.60 -6.35 -0.93
CA LYS A 84 -15.91 -7.03 0.35
C LYS A 84 -15.40 -8.47 0.44
N LEU A 85 -14.33 -8.79 -0.29
CA LEU A 85 -13.72 -10.13 -0.31
C LEU A 85 -12.54 -10.22 0.64
N LYS A 86 -12.39 -11.37 1.31
CA LYS A 86 -11.26 -11.66 2.21
C LYS A 86 -10.06 -12.30 1.50
N LYS A 87 -10.27 -12.90 0.32
CA LYS A 87 -9.24 -13.60 -0.44
C LYS A 87 -9.44 -13.36 -1.94
N GLY A 88 -8.34 -13.16 -2.66
CA GLY A 88 -8.35 -13.13 -4.12
C GLY A 88 -8.60 -14.51 -4.73
N SER A 89 -8.85 -14.55 -6.04
CA SER A 89 -9.06 -15.82 -6.74
C SER A 89 -7.78 -16.67 -6.76
N PRO A 90 -7.87 -17.99 -6.45
CA PRO A 90 -6.75 -18.90 -6.65
C PRO A 90 -6.44 -19.13 -8.14
N GLN A 91 -7.41 -18.93 -9.03
CA GLN A 91 -7.25 -18.99 -10.48
C GLN A 91 -8.05 -17.86 -11.14
N SER A 92 -7.42 -16.69 -11.26
CA SER A 92 -8.06 -15.46 -11.75
C SER A 92 -8.67 -15.55 -13.16
N ASN A 93 -8.21 -16.51 -13.98
CA ASN A 93 -8.74 -16.74 -15.33
C ASN A 93 -9.97 -17.65 -15.35
N LEU A 94 -10.12 -18.54 -14.36
CA LEU A 94 -11.19 -19.55 -14.32
C LEU A 94 -12.28 -19.20 -13.30
N GLN A 95 -11.89 -18.71 -12.12
CA GLN A 95 -12.78 -18.38 -11.03
C GLN A 95 -12.79 -16.88 -10.80
N LYS A 96 -13.89 -16.21 -11.18
CA LYS A 96 -14.11 -14.81 -10.84
C LYS A 96 -14.76 -14.73 -9.46
N VAL A 97 -14.10 -14.05 -8.52
CA VAL A 97 -14.47 -14.05 -7.11
C VAL A 97 -15.27 -12.81 -6.69
N GLY A 98 -15.40 -11.80 -7.56
CA GLY A 98 -16.22 -10.62 -7.26
C GLY A 98 -16.34 -9.65 -8.42
N LYS A 99 -17.05 -8.55 -8.16
CA LYS A 99 -17.27 -7.46 -9.10
C LYS A 99 -16.89 -6.12 -8.46
N VAL A 100 -16.36 -5.21 -9.27
CA VAL A 100 -16.04 -3.83 -8.87
C VAL A 100 -16.52 -2.87 -9.95
N SER A 101 -17.04 -1.69 -9.58
CA SER A 101 -17.49 -0.70 -10.56
C SER A 101 -16.33 0.19 -11.04
N TRP A 102 -16.47 0.79 -12.21
CA TRP A 102 -15.50 1.78 -12.69
C TRP A 102 -15.41 3.02 -11.79
N GLU A 103 -16.48 3.38 -11.09
CA GLU A 103 -16.48 4.46 -10.11
C GLU A 103 -15.57 4.14 -8.91
N GLN A 104 -15.63 2.90 -8.41
CA GLN A 104 -14.72 2.42 -7.36
C GLN A 104 -13.28 2.40 -7.84
N VAL A 105 -13.04 1.94 -9.08
CA VAL A 105 -11.71 1.95 -9.69
C VAL A 105 -11.17 3.37 -9.82
N ARG A 106 -12.02 4.33 -10.19
CA ARG A 106 -11.66 5.75 -10.27
C ARG A 106 -11.26 6.31 -8.91
N ALA A 107 -12.10 6.13 -7.87
CA ALA A 107 -11.78 6.61 -6.52
C ALA A 107 -10.46 6.01 -6.01
N ILE A 108 -10.23 4.71 -6.25
CA ILE A 108 -8.97 4.03 -5.89
C ILE A 108 -7.78 4.60 -6.67
N ALA A 109 -7.95 4.93 -7.96
CA ALA A 109 -6.91 5.53 -8.77
C ALA A 109 -6.58 6.97 -8.34
N GLU A 110 -7.57 7.78 -7.93
CA GLU A 110 -7.35 9.13 -7.39
C GLU A 110 -6.57 9.06 -6.07
N ASP A 111 -6.98 8.17 -5.16
CA ASP A 111 -6.28 7.92 -3.90
C ASP A 111 -4.83 7.46 -4.10
N LYS A 112 -4.55 6.74 -5.19
CA LYS A 112 -3.25 6.14 -5.49
C LYS A 112 -2.39 6.99 -6.43
N MET A 113 -2.92 8.09 -6.96
CA MET A 113 -2.28 8.87 -8.01
C MET A 113 -0.89 9.38 -7.62
N SER A 114 -0.68 9.71 -6.34
CA SER A 114 0.61 10.18 -5.82
C SER A 114 1.72 9.12 -5.85
N ASP A 115 1.38 7.83 -5.90
CA ASP A 115 2.33 6.72 -5.97
C ASP A 115 2.37 6.04 -7.34
N LEU A 116 1.45 6.40 -8.24
CA LEU A 116 1.42 5.86 -9.59
C LEU A 116 2.31 6.70 -10.49
N ASN A 117 3.05 6.02 -11.37
CA ASN A 117 3.80 6.68 -12.45
C ASN A 117 2.88 7.08 -13.63
N ALA A 118 1.56 7.17 -13.40
CA ALA A 118 0.60 7.48 -14.43
C ALA A 118 0.52 8.99 -14.63
N PHE A 119 0.61 9.45 -15.88
CA PHE A 119 0.48 10.87 -16.21
C PHE A 119 -0.98 11.30 -16.37
N THR A 120 -1.87 10.35 -16.68
CA THR A 120 -3.30 10.59 -16.89
C THR A 120 -4.15 9.70 -15.99
N MET A 121 -5.33 10.20 -15.63
CA MET A 121 -6.28 9.46 -14.82
C MET A 121 -6.75 8.16 -15.50
N GLU A 122 -6.88 8.16 -16.82
CA GLU A 122 -7.22 6.97 -17.62
C GLU A 122 -6.15 5.88 -17.50
N SER A 123 -4.87 6.26 -17.55
CA SER A 123 -3.75 5.33 -17.37
C SER A 123 -3.76 4.76 -15.95
N ALA A 124 -4.01 5.60 -14.94
CA ALA A 124 -4.14 5.15 -13.56
C ALA A 124 -5.28 4.14 -13.40
N MET A 125 -6.47 4.45 -13.95
CA MET A 125 -7.63 3.55 -13.94
C MET A 125 -7.33 2.22 -14.66
N SER A 126 -6.63 2.25 -15.79
CA SER A 126 -6.20 1.05 -16.51
C SER A 126 -5.26 0.16 -15.68
N MET A 127 -4.31 0.75 -14.94
CA MET A 127 -3.40 0.02 -14.06
C MET A 127 -4.15 -0.67 -12.90
N ILE A 128 -5.10 0.03 -12.28
CA ILE A 128 -5.95 -0.55 -11.24
C ILE A 128 -6.84 -1.65 -11.82
N ALA A 129 -7.39 -1.45 -13.02
CA ALA A 129 -8.19 -2.45 -13.73
C ALA A 129 -7.39 -3.73 -14.04
N GLY A 130 -6.11 -3.59 -14.44
CA GLY A 130 -5.21 -4.72 -14.63
C GLY A 130 -4.99 -5.51 -13.33
N THR A 131 -4.84 -4.81 -12.20
CA THR A 131 -4.73 -5.43 -10.88
C THR A 131 -6.01 -6.19 -10.52
N ALA A 132 -7.18 -5.59 -10.72
CA ALA A 132 -8.48 -6.22 -10.50
C ALA A 132 -8.64 -7.51 -11.33
N ARG A 133 -8.26 -7.47 -12.62
CA ARG A 133 -8.28 -8.64 -13.51
C ARG A 133 -7.37 -9.75 -12.98
N SER A 134 -6.15 -9.42 -12.53
CA SER A 134 -5.19 -10.38 -11.98
C SER A 134 -5.64 -11.00 -10.66
N MET A 135 -6.57 -10.36 -9.94
CA MET A 135 -7.18 -10.90 -8.71
C MET A 135 -8.44 -11.73 -8.95
N GLY A 136 -8.91 -11.79 -10.20
CA GLY A 136 -10.17 -12.46 -10.54
C GLY A 136 -11.40 -11.61 -10.24
N LEU A 137 -11.28 -10.28 -10.19
CA LEU A 137 -12.41 -9.37 -10.12
C LEU A 137 -12.88 -9.01 -11.53
N THR A 138 -14.20 -8.98 -11.72
CA THR A 138 -14.83 -8.53 -12.96
C THR A 138 -15.25 -7.07 -12.81
N ILE A 139 -14.75 -6.21 -13.68
CA ILE A 139 -15.12 -4.79 -13.65
C ILE A 139 -16.45 -4.63 -14.36
N THR A 140 -17.43 -4.03 -13.69
CA THR A 140 -18.77 -3.78 -14.22
C THR A 140 -18.93 -2.32 -14.62
N GLY A 141 -19.50 -2.09 -15.80
CA GLY A 141 -19.83 -0.76 -16.34
C GLY A 141 -19.11 -0.46 -17.67
N PRO A 142 -19.53 0.61 -18.37
CA PRO A 142 -18.85 1.07 -19.57
C PRO A 142 -17.43 1.51 -19.21
N LYS A 143 -16.46 1.10 -20.03
CA LYS A 143 -15.09 1.57 -19.89
C LYS A 143 -15.09 3.09 -20.14
N PRO A 144 -14.59 3.91 -19.21
CA PRO A 144 -14.70 5.37 -19.33
C PRO A 144 -13.78 5.99 -20.40
N PHE A 145 -13.07 5.15 -21.18
CA PHE A 145 -12.13 5.52 -22.24
C PHE A 145 -12.03 4.42 -23.30
#